data_AF-A0A4Q3KR90-F1
#
_entry.id   AF-A0A4Q3KR90-F1
#
_cell.length_a   1.000
_cell.length_b   1.000
_cell.length_c   1.000
_cell.angle_alpha   90.00
_cell.angle_beta   90.00
_cell.angle_gamma   90.00
#
_symmetry.space_group_name_H-M   'P 1'
#
loop_
_entity.id
_entity.type
_entity.pdbx_description
1 polymer ?
#
loop_
_entity_poly.entity_id
_entity_poly.type
_entity_poly.pdbx_seq_one_letter_code
_entity_poly.pdbx_strand_id
1 'polypeptide(L)'
;GWDSDMTAYGPKAHLGSAVINWGPYYIKATKDALEGTWTTGQSWWGVKEGAIDMVSIAEDVPAETKAKVEEVKKGLADGSFVIWKGPIVGQDGKEILAKDAVADDKFLGGVNFYVKGVEGSVPGGDKK
;
A
#
# COMPACT_ATOMS: atom_id res chain seq x y z
N GLY A 1 12.44 -5.55 1.37
CA GLY A 1 13.00 -4.24 1.75
C GLY A 1 11.91 -3.20 1.81
N TRP A 2 12.19 -2.07 2.43
CA TRP A 2 11.26 -0.96 2.64
C TRP A 2 11.89 0.34 2.14
N ASP A 3 11.08 1.17 1.49
CA ASP A 3 11.39 2.46 0.86
C ASP A 3 12.37 2.43 -0.32
N SER A 4 13.31 1.50 -0.34
CA SER A 4 14.33 1.36 -1.39
C SER A 4 14.54 -0.11 -1.78
N ASP A 5 15.21 -0.32 -2.91
CA ASP A 5 15.74 -1.65 -3.21
C ASP A 5 16.80 -2.01 -2.16
N MET A 6 16.54 -3.10 -1.44
CA MET A 6 17.40 -3.59 -0.38
C MET A 6 18.06 -4.93 -0.70
N THR A 7 18.00 -5.41 -1.95
CA THR A 7 18.58 -6.70 -2.35
C THR A 7 20.04 -6.84 -1.93
N ALA A 8 20.82 -5.75 -2.05
CA ALA A 8 22.25 -5.75 -1.69
C ALA A 8 22.53 -6.04 -0.19
N TYR A 9 21.58 -5.74 0.70
CA TYR A 9 21.78 -5.87 2.16
C TYR A 9 21.44 -7.25 2.71
N GLY A 10 20.77 -8.09 1.92
CA GLY A 10 20.37 -9.42 2.35
C GLY A 10 20.01 -10.31 1.17
N PRO A 11 20.91 -10.57 0.22
CA PRO A 11 20.58 -11.18 -1.06
C PRO A 11 20.00 -12.59 -0.98
N LYS A 12 20.18 -13.29 0.16
CA LYS A 12 19.61 -14.62 0.43
C LYS A 12 18.31 -14.62 1.24
N ALA A 13 17.96 -13.48 1.83
CA ALA A 13 16.79 -13.33 2.71
C ALA A 13 15.75 -12.34 2.14
N HIS A 14 16.17 -11.47 1.22
CA HIS A 14 15.31 -10.50 0.57
C HIS A 14 14.45 -11.19 -0.48
N LEU A 15 13.13 -11.06 -0.36
CA LEU A 15 12.17 -11.60 -1.34
C LEU A 15 11.71 -10.56 -2.38
N GLY A 16 11.93 -9.28 -2.11
CA GLY A 16 11.39 -8.14 -2.85
C GLY A 16 11.41 -6.87 -2.00
N SER A 17 11.26 -5.70 -2.63
CA SER A 17 11.19 -4.40 -1.95
C SER A 17 9.94 -3.63 -2.35
N ALA A 18 9.21 -3.12 -1.35
CA ALA A 18 8.22 -2.07 -1.55
C ALA A 18 8.96 -0.74 -1.55
N VAL A 19 9.05 -0.08 -2.71
CA VAL A 19 9.79 1.17 -2.89
C VAL A 19 8.86 2.36 -2.91
N ILE A 20 9.37 3.50 -2.43
CA ILE A 20 8.70 4.79 -2.56
C ILE A 20 9.46 5.63 -3.59
N ASN A 21 8.77 6.02 -4.65
CA ASN A 21 9.28 6.90 -5.68
C ASN A 21 8.64 8.29 -5.56
N TRP A 22 9.36 9.21 -4.93
CA TRP A 22 8.91 10.60 -4.79
C TRP A 22 9.06 11.43 -6.07
N GLY A 23 9.78 10.93 -7.08
CA GLY A 23 10.08 11.66 -8.32
C GLY A 23 8.85 12.21 -9.02
N PRO A 24 7.81 11.40 -9.34
CA PRO A 24 6.58 11.87 -9.97
C PRO A 24 5.92 13.03 -9.21
N TYR A 25 5.85 12.92 -7.87
CA TYR A 25 5.22 13.94 -7.04
C TYR A 25 6.03 15.25 -7.05
N TYR A 26 7.34 15.18 -6.87
CA TYR A 26 8.20 16.36 -6.89
C TYR A 26 8.19 17.06 -8.24
N ILE A 27 8.22 16.32 -9.35
CA ILE A 27 8.12 16.89 -10.69
C ILE A 27 6.80 17.65 -10.86
N LYS A 28 5.67 17.05 -10.46
CA LYS A 28 4.36 17.72 -10.51
C LYS A 28 4.35 18.97 -9.64
N ALA A 29 4.76 18.85 -8.37
CA ALA A 29 4.71 19.95 -7.41
C ALA A 29 5.55 21.15 -7.85
N THR A 30 6.78 20.91 -8.32
CA THR A 30 7.65 21.97 -8.84
C THR A 30 7.05 22.61 -10.08
N LYS A 31 6.47 21.81 -10.99
CA LYS A 31 5.79 22.34 -12.18
C LYS A 31 4.61 23.24 -11.81
N ASP A 32 3.73 22.80 -10.93
CA ASP A 32 2.57 23.59 -10.49
C ASP A 32 2.99 24.92 -9.83
N ALA A 33 4.08 24.90 -9.06
CA ALA A 33 4.62 26.11 -8.44
C ALA A 33 5.18 27.09 -9.50
N LEU A 34 5.93 26.59 -10.49
CA LEU A 34 6.48 27.42 -11.57
C LEU A 34 5.38 27.99 -12.48
N GLU A 35 4.31 27.24 -12.70
CA GLU A 35 3.16 27.66 -13.51
C GLU A 35 2.14 28.51 -12.73
N GLY A 36 2.34 28.69 -11.42
CA GLY A 36 1.43 29.45 -10.55
C GLY A 36 0.08 28.77 -10.33
N THR A 37 -0.02 27.46 -10.59
CA THR A 37 -1.24 26.64 -10.47
C THR A 37 -1.27 25.82 -9.18
N TRP A 38 -0.25 25.94 -8.33
CA TRP A 38 -0.19 25.25 -7.04
C TRP A 38 -1.40 25.58 -6.15
N THR A 39 -2.02 24.54 -5.60
CA THR A 39 -3.08 24.62 -4.61
C THR A 39 -2.73 23.81 -3.37
N THR A 40 -3.08 24.30 -2.19
CA THR A 40 -2.96 23.52 -0.95
C THR A 40 -3.95 22.36 -0.94
N GLY A 41 -3.52 21.21 -0.41
CA GLY A 41 -4.36 20.01 -0.36
C GLY A 41 -3.60 18.79 0.14
N GLN A 42 -4.26 17.63 0.07
CA GLN A 42 -3.68 16.33 0.41
C GLN A 42 -3.40 15.54 -0.87
N SER A 43 -2.31 14.77 -0.86
CA SER A 43 -2.00 13.80 -1.92
C SER A 43 -1.82 12.43 -1.31
N TRP A 44 -2.47 11.43 -1.90
CA TRP A 44 -2.31 10.02 -1.54
C TRP A 44 -2.05 9.24 -2.82
N TRP A 45 -0.77 9.02 -3.12
CA TRP A 45 -0.32 8.42 -4.38
C TRP A 45 0.19 7.00 -4.13
N GLY A 46 -0.22 6.07 -4.98
CA GLY A 46 0.12 4.66 -4.89
C GLY A 46 0.74 4.12 -6.18
N VAL A 47 0.39 2.88 -6.51
CA VAL A 47 0.88 2.19 -7.71
C VAL A 47 0.42 2.89 -8.99
N LYS A 48 -0.81 3.40 -9.01
CA LYS A 48 -1.39 4.12 -10.15
C LYS A 48 -0.58 5.34 -10.57
N GLU A 49 -0.11 6.13 -9.59
CA GLU A 49 0.69 7.33 -9.82
C GLU A 49 2.19 7.02 -9.96
N GLY A 50 2.60 5.75 -9.83
CA GLY A 50 4.00 5.33 -9.84
C GLY A 50 4.79 5.77 -8.61
N ALA A 51 4.10 6.12 -7.52
CA ALA A 51 4.71 6.54 -6.26
C ALA A 51 5.09 5.35 -5.36
N ILE A 52 4.42 4.21 -5.52
CA ILE A 52 4.70 2.95 -4.81
C ILE A 52 4.87 1.83 -5.83
N ASP A 53 5.88 0.97 -5.65
CA ASP A 53 6.06 -0.22 -6.48
C ASP A 53 6.64 -1.39 -5.66
N MET A 54 6.44 -2.63 -6.13
CA MET A 54 7.12 -3.83 -5.66
C MET A 54 8.17 -4.22 -6.70
N VAL A 55 9.45 -4.13 -6.31
CA VAL A 55 10.61 -4.33 -7.20
C VAL A 55 11.55 -5.41 -6.67
N SER A 56 12.46 -5.85 -7.53
CA SER A 56 13.58 -6.74 -7.19
C SER A 56 13.11 -8.04 -6.51
N ILE A 57 12.03 -8.62 -7.03
CA ILE A 57 11.51 -9.91 -6.55
C ILE A 57 12.58 -10.97 -6.77
N ALA A 58 12.95 -11.69 -5.71
CA ALA A 58 14.08 -12.60 -5.73
C ALA A 58 13.94 -13.72 -6.77
N GLU A 59 15.07 -14.19 -7.30
CA GLU A 59 15.09 -15.20 -8.37
C GLU A 59 14.44 -16.52 -7.95
N ASP A 60 14.60 -16.89 -6.68
CA ASP A 60 14.09 -18.12 -6.07
C ASP A 60 12.59 -18.06 -5.69
N VAL A 61 11.93 -16.91 -5.82
CA VAL A 61 10.47 -16.84 -5.74
C VAL A 61 9.85 -17.57 -6.95
N PRO A 62 8.92 -18.52 -6.73
CA PRO A 62 8.29 -19.28 -7.82
C PRO A 62 7.64 -18.39 -8.88
N ALA A 63 7.71 -18.81 -10.15
CA ALA A 63 7.19 -18.05 -11.28
C ALA A 63 5.69 -17.72 -11.16
N GLU A 64 4.89 -18.66 -10.64
CA GLU A 64 3.46 -18.45 -10.38
C GLU A 64 3.21 -17.33 -9.34
N THR A 65 4.10 -17.20 -8.35
CA THR A 65 4.01 -16.15 -7.33
C THR A 65 4.40 -14.80 -7.93
N LYS A 66 5.45 -14.76 -8.76
CA LYS A 66 5.82 -13.54 -9.52
C LYS A 66 4.67 -13.08 -10.42
N ALA A 67 4.03 -14.00 -11.14
CA ALA A 67 2.88 -13.70 -11.98
C ALA A 67 1.72 -13.11 -11.18
N LYS A 68 1.43 -13.67 -10.00
CA LYS A 68 0.39 -13.15 -9.10
C LYS A 68 0.71 -11.74 -8.57
N VAL A 69 1.98 -11.46 -8.27
CA VAL A 69 2.40 -10.10 -7.86
C VAL A 69 2.17 -9.12 -9.01
N GLU A 70 2.54 -9.46 -10.24
CA GLU A 70 2.32 -8.60 -11.41
C GLU A 70 0.83 -8.40 -11.72
N GLU A 71 0.00 -9.44 -11.57
CA GLU A 71 -1.47 -9.33 -11.66
C GLU A 71 -2.02 -8.33 -10.64
N VAL A 72 -1.63 -8.46 -9.37
CA VAL A 72 -2.05 -7.53 -8.30
C VAL A 72 -1.54 -6.12 -8.55
N LYS A 73 -0.28 -5.94 -8.98
CA LYS A 73 0.28 -4.62 -9.33
C LYS A 73 -0.53 -3.95 -10.43
N LYS A 74 -0.85 -4.68 -11.50
CA LYS A 74 -1.72 -4.18 -12.57
C LYS A 74 -3.09 -3.79 -12.02
N GLY A 75 -3.68 -4.65 -11.20
CA GLY A 75 -4.97 -4.39 -10.58
C GLY A 75 -4.98 -3.17 -9.65
N LEU A 76 -3.89 -2.91 -8.93
CA LEU A 76 -3.72 -1.71 -8.11
C LEU A 76 -3.56 -0.46 -8.97
N ALA A 77 -2.89 -0.57 -10.12
CA ALA A 77 -2.69 0.54 -11.05
C ALA A 77 -4.00 0.93 -11.77
N ASP A 78 -4.76 -0.06 -12.24
CA ASP A 78 -6.00 0.16 -13.00
C ASP A 78 -7.27 0.24 -12.12
N GLY A 79 -7.14 -0.07 -10.83
CA GLY A 79 -8.22 -0.02 -9.85
C GLY A 79 -9.12 -1.27 -9.82
N SER A 80 -8.81 -2.32 -10.58
CA SER A 80 -9.55 -3.58 -10.55
C SER A 80 -9.25 -4.43 -9.30
N PHE A 81 -8.12 -4.20 -8.64
CA PHE A 81 -7.78 -4.82 -7.35
C PHE A 81 -7.85 -3.79 -6.22
N VAL A 82 -8.69 -4.07 -5.22
CA VAL A 82 -8.92 -3.19 -4.07
C VAL A 82 -8.54 -3.94 -2.79
N ILE A 83 -7.54 -3.41 -2.07
CA ILE A 83 -6.99 -4.04 -0.85
C ILE A 83 -8.05 -4.11 0.25
N TRP A 84 -8.75 -3.00 0.49
CA TRP A 84 -9.75 -2.87 1.55
C TRP A 84 -11.16 -3.10 1.02
N LYS A 85 -11.37 -4.29 0.45
CA LYS A 85 -12.69 -4.78 0.04
C LYS A 85 -13.14 -5.89 0.98
N GLY A 86 -14.35 -5.76 1.52
CA GLY A 86 -14.91 -6.74 2.44
C GLY A 86 -15.28 -8.08 1.77
N PRO A 87 -15.45 -9.14 2.56
CA PRO A 87 -15.60 -9.11 4.01
C PRO A 87 -14.26 -8.97 4.74
N ILE A 88 -14.17 -7.98 5.64
CA ILE A 88 -13.04 -7.81 6.57
C ILE A 88 -13.58 -7.89 7.98
N VAL A 89 -12.96 -8.75 8.78
CA VAL A 89 -13.31 -9.02 10.17
C VAL A 89 -12.13 -8.58 11.03
N GLY A 90 -12.43 -7.99 12.18
CA GLY A 90 -11.46 -7.61 13.17
C GLY A 90 -10.84 -8.80 13.88
N GLN A 91 -9.72 -8.58 14.54
CA GLN A 91 -9.07 -9.54 15.41
C GLN A 91 -10.00 -9.99 16.56
N ASP A 92 -10.91 -9.13 16.99
CA ASP A 92 -11.94 -9.40 18.00
C ASP A 92 -13.17 -10.15 17.45
N GLY A 93 -13.16 -10.52 16.17
CA GLY A 93 -14.24 -11.23 15.50
C GLY A 93 -15.41 -10.35 15.03
N LYS A 94 -15.37 -9.03 15.26
CA LYS A 94 -16.42 -8.12 14.78
C LYS A 94 -16.24 -7.81 13.30
N GLU A 95 -17.36 -7.61 12.60
CA GLU A 95 -17.31 -7.14 11.22
C GLU A 95 -16.76 -5.71 11.17
N ILE A 96 -15.84 -5.46 10.22
CA ILE A 96 -15.22 -4.15 9.97
C ILE A 96 -15.67 -3.60 8.63
N LEU A 97 -15.65 -4.44 7.58
CA LEU A 97 -16.22 -4.13 6.29
C LEU A 97 -17.10 -5.30 5.86
N ALA A 98 -18.37 -5.00 5.59
CA ALA A 98 -19.33 -5.95 5.05
C ALA A 98 -18.86 -6.50 3.70
N LYS A 99 -19.39 -7.66 3.31
CA LYS A 99 -19.10 -8.28 2.01
C LYS A 99 -19.28 -7.26 0.86
N ASP A 100 -18.28 -7.22 -0.03
CA ASP A 100 -18.23 -6.36 -1.22
C ASP A 100 -18.14 -4.84 -0.96
N ALA A 101 -18.22 -4.37 0.29
CA ALA A 101 -17.97 -2.98 0.63
C ALA A 101 -16.50 -2.61 0.38
N VAL A 102 -16.27 -1.46 -0.26
CA VAL A 102 -14.94 -0.90 -0.51
C VAL A 102 -14.72 0.28 0.44
N ALA A 103 -13.62 0.26 1.19
CA ALA A 103 -13.26 1.37 2.07
C ALA A 103 -12.94 2.64 1.28
N ASP A 104 -13.28 3.79 1.86
CA ASP A 104 -12.87 5.11 1.40
C ASP A 104 -11.65 5.62 2.19
N ASP A 105 -11.07 6.74 1.74
CA ASP A 105 -9.91 7.35 2.39
C ASP A 105 -10.19 7.75 3.85
N LYS A 106 -11.45 8.08 4.18
CA LYS A 106 -11.86 8.40 5.55
C LYS A 106 -11.76 7.19 6.45
N PHE A 107 -12.22 6.02 5.99
CA PHE A 107 -12.02 4.76 6.68
C PHE A 107 -10.53 4.46 6.86
N LEU A 108 -9.75 4.58 5.78
CA LEU A 108 -8.31 4.25 5.81
C LEU A 108 -7.52 5.16 6.75
N GLY A 109 -7.83 6.46 6.79
CA GLY A 109 -7.23 7.40 7.73
C GLY A 109 -7.61 7.15 9.20
N GLY A 110 -8.65 6.36 9.45
CA GLY A 110 -9.15 6.03 10.78
C GLY A 110 -8.78 4.64 11.29
N VAL A 111 -7.95 3.88 10.57
CA VAL A 111 -7.59 2.50 10.95
C VAL A 111 -6.87 2.49 12.30
N ASN A 112 -7.54 1.93 13.30
CA ASN A 112 -7.07 1.83 14.69
C ASN A 112 -7.41 0.46 15.31
N PHE A 113 -7.49 -0.56 14.46
CA PHE A 113 -7.82 -1.94 14.80
C PHE A 113 -6.86 -2.89 14.09
N TYR A 114 -6.87 -4.15 14.50
CA TYR A 114 -6.25 -5.23 13.74
C TYR A 114 -7.30 -6.13 13.10
N VAL A 115 -6.98 -6.70 11.94
CA VAL A 115 -7.84 -7.66 11.24
C VAL A 115 -7.65 -9.07 11.83
N LYS A 116 -8.61 -9.95 11.57
CA LYS A 116 -8.56 -11.35 11.98
C LYS A 116 -7.26 -12.02 11.52
N GLY A 117 -6.59 -12.71 12.45
CA GLY A 117 -5.32 -13.41 12.21
C GLY A 117 -4.07 -12.63 12.58
N VAL A 118 -4.18 -11.33 12.89
CA VAL A 118 -3.09 -10.59 13.52
C VAL A 118 -3.02 -10.94 15.01
N GLU A 119 -1.82 -11.10 15.55
CA GLU A 119 -1.56 -11.23 16.99
C GLU A 119 -0.93 -9.94 17.52
N GLY A 120 -1.28 -9.56 18.75
CA GLY A 120 -0.88 -8.29 19.36
C GLY A 120 -2.08 -7.42 19.74
N SER A 121 -1.80 -6.23 20.28
CA SER A 121 -2.81 -5.25 20.68
C SER A 121 -2.48 -3.86 20.12
N VAL A 122 -3.50 -3.10 19.73
CA VAL A 122 -3.29 -1.74 19.24
C VAL A 122 -2.82 -0.87 20.43
N PRO A 123 -1.62 -0.28 20.36
CA PRO A 123 -1.13 0.57 21.45
C PRO A 123 -2.06 1.76 21.67
N GLY A 124 -2.49 1.99 22.90
CA GLY A 124 -3.40 3.11 23.23
C GLY A 124 -4.85 2.91 22.78
N GLY A 125 -5.25 1.69 22.39
CA GLY A 125 -6.64 1.35 22.03
C GLY A 125 -7.62 1.38 23.20
N ASP A 126 -7.12 1.33 24.44
CA ASP A 126 -7.89 1.61 25.64
C ASP A 126 -8.14 3.10 25.75
N LYS A 127 -9.25 3.57 25.16
CA LYS A 127 -9.81 4.88 25.53
C LYS A 127 -10.15 4.81 27.02
N LYS A 128 -9.34 5.45 27.87
CA LYS A 128 -9.80 5.93 29.17
C LYS A 128 -10.90 6.97 28.97
#